data_AF-A0A7L3ZCS3-F1
#
_entry.id   AF-A0A7L3ZCS3-F1
#
_cell.length_a   1.000
_cell.length_b   1.000
_cell.length_c   1.000
_cell.angle_alpha   90.00
_cell.angle_beta   90.00
_cell.angle_gamma   90.00
#
_symmetry.space_group_name_H-M   'P 1'
#
loop_
_entity.id
_entity.type
_entity.pdbx_description
1 polymer ?
#
loop_
_entity_poly.entity_id
_entity_poly.type
_entity_poly.pdbx_seq_one_letter_code
_entity_poly.pdbx_strand_id
1 'polypeptide(L)' 'DGNFSKAGKSKRTPSGMEVFGQSVFADFDGDGQSEHLLPACEDITCQKSAIYLTKLGLDQVL' A
#
# COMPACT_ATOMS: atom_id res chain seq x y z
N ASP A 1 -9.52 19.30 -9.94
CA ASP A 1 -9.48 19.42 -8.48
C ASP A 1 -8.84 18.20 -7.83
N GLY A 2 -7.53 18.30 -7.60
CA GLY A 2 -6.69 17.29 -6.94
C GLY A 2 -6.91 17.24 -5.43
N ASN A 3 -8.12 16.88 -5.01
CA ASN A 3 -8.45 16.72 -3.61
C ASN A 3 -8.10 15.31 -3.13
N PHE A 4 -6.87 15.12 -2.67
CA PHE A 4 -6.37 13.87 -2.07
C PHE A 4 -6.84 13.67 -0.61
N SER A 5 -7.74 14.52 -0.10
CA SER A 5 -8.22 14.45 1.30
C SER A 5 -9.28 13.37 1.52
N LYS A 6 -9.67 12.62 0.48
CA LYS A 6 -10.47 11.42 0.69
C LYS A 6 -9.55 10.37 1.30
N ALA A 7 -9.56 10.31 2.62
CA ALA A 7 -9.12 9.15 3.38
C ALA A 7 -10.02 7.97 2.97
N GLY A 8 -9.77 7.40 1.78
CA GLY A 8 -10.23 6.07 1.44
C GLY A 8 -9.84 5.19 2.61
N LYS A 9 -10.80 4.44 3.14
CA LYS A 9 -10.65 3.65 4.36
C LYS A 9 -9.30 2.95 4.29
N SER A 10 -8.31 3.47 5.02
CA SER A 10 -7.01 2.83 5.15
C SER A 10 -7.36 1.46 5.70
N LYS A 11 -7.27 0.44 4.82
CA LYS A 11 -7.45 -0.96 5.20
C LYS A 11 -6.52 -1.10 6.38
N ARG A 12 -7.11 -1.27 7.57
CA ARG A 12 -6.40 -1.29 8.86
C ARG A 12 -5.05 -1.92 8.63
N THR A 13 -4.00 -1.20 8.99
CA THR A 13 -2.66 -1.74 9.11
C THR A 13 -2.79 -3.15 9.71
N PRO A 14 -2.40 -4.22 9.00
CA PRO A 14 -2.55 -5.57 9.51
C PRO A 14 -1.92 -5.64 10.90
N SER A 15 -2.64 -6.22 11.85
CA SER A 15 -2.15 -6.36 13.23
C SER A 15 -0.83 -7.13 13.21
N GLY A 16 0.27 -6.49 13.60
CA GLY A 16 1.63 -7.04 13.56
C GLY A 16 2.61 -6.29 12.66
N MET A 17 2.19 -5.21 11.99
CA MET A 17 3.09 -4.39 11.18
C MET A 17 3.89 -3.43 12.05
N GLU A 18 5.21 -3.61 12.07
CA GLU A 18 6.11 -2.87 12.96
C GLU A 18 6.85 -1.73 12.25
N VAL A 19 7.21 -1.91 10.96
CA VAL A 19 8.09 -0.98 10.23
C VAL A 19 7.64 -0.77 8.79
N PHE A 20 7.61 0.50 8.36
CA PHE A 20 7.38 0.89 6.97
C PHE A 20 8.66 1.43 6.33
N GLY A 21 8.91 1.05 5.08
CA GLY A 21 9.97 1.61 4.25
C GLY A 21 9.54 2.87 3.49
N GLN A 22 10.46 3.39 2.66
CA GLN A 22 10.14 4.45 1.69
C GLN A 22 9.10 3.94 0.69
N SER A 23 8.09 4.76 0.41
CA SER A 23 7.03 4.40 -0.53
C SER A 23 7.38 4.80 -1.96
N VAL A 24 6.86 4.05 -2.94
CA VAL A 24 7.06 4.30 -4.37
C VAL A 24 5.71 4.31 -5.08
N PHE A 25 5.57 5.13 -6.12
CA PHE A 25 4.45 5.06 -7.06
C PHE A 25 4.95 4.47 -8.38
N ALA A 26 4.39 3.34 -8.80
CA ALA A 26 4.75 2.66 -10.04
C ALA A 26 3.56 1.89 -10.60
N ASP A 27 3.50 1.76 -11.92
CA ASP A 27 2.59 0.83 -12.60
C ASP A 27 3.19 -0.57 -12.50
N PHE A 28 2.69 -1.37 -11.55
CA PHE A 28 3.23 -2.70 -11.25
C PHE A 28 2.47 -3.80 -11.99
N ASP A 29 1.20 -3.58 -12.33
CA ASP A 29 0.35 -4.54 -13.04
C ASP A 29 0.27 -4.30 -14.57
N GLY A 30 0.81 -3.18 -15.06
CA GLY A 30 0.93 -2.85 -16.47
C GLY A 30 -0.36 -2.29 -17.08
N ASP A 31 -1.32 -1.82 -16.29
CA ASP A 31 -2.59 -1.28 -16.79
C ASP A 31 -2.53 0.22 -17.14
N GLY A 32 -1.36 0.85 -16.96
CA GLY A 32 -1.13 2.27 -17.23
C GLY A 32 -1.52 3.20 -16.08
N GLN A 33 -2.01 2.67 -14.96
CA GLN A 33 -2.24 3.42 -13.73
C GLN A 33 -1.11 3.15 -12.75
N SER A 34 -0.75 4.14 -11.94
CA SER A 34 0.27 3.94 -10.90
C SER A 34 -0.36 3.49 -9.60
N GLU A 35 0.17 2.41 -9.03
CA GLU A 35 -0.16 1.97 -7.68
C GLU A 35 0.79 2.60 -6.66
N HIS A 36 0.30 2.75 -5.44
CA HIS A 36 1.12 3.09 -4.29
C HIS A 36 1.69 1.82 -3.67
N LEU A 37 3.01 1.64 -3.77
CA LEU A 37 3.76 0.54 -3.19
C LEU A 37 4.31 0.95 -1.83
N LEU A 38 3.96 0.17 -0.81
CA LEU A 38 4.39 0.35 0.58
C LEU A 38 5.12 -0.91 1.05
N PRO A 39 6.47 -0.94 0.95
CA PRO A 39 7.28 -1.98 1.56
C PRO A 39 7.14 -1.91 3.09
N ALA A 40 7.00 -3.08 3.72
CA ALA A 40 6.88 -3.16 5.16
C ALA A 40 7.41 -4.47 5.72
N CYS A 41 7.70 -4.45 7.02
CA CYS A 41 8.13 -5.59 7.80
C CYS A 41 7.01 -6.00 8.77
N GLU A 42 6.68 -7.29 8.77
CA GLU A 42 5.73 -7.92 9.70
C GLU A 42 6.41 -8.35 11.02
N ASP A 43 7.71 -8.11 11.14
CA ASP A 43 8.48 -8.29 12.37
C ASP A 43 9.61 -7.25 12.47
N ILE A 44 10.11 -7.05 13.69
CA ILE A 44 11.15 -6.04 13.99
C ILE A 44 12.52 -6.36 13.35
N THR A 45 12.77 -7.62 13.00
CA THR A 45 14.02 -8.05 12.37
C THR A 45 13.93 -8.04 10.83
N CYS A 46 12.77 -7.66 10.29
CA CYS A 46 12.38 -7.73 8.89
C CYS A 46 12.67 -9.09 8.22
N GLN A 47 12.54 -10.20 8.97
CA GLN A 47 12.63 -11.54 8.37
C GLN A 47 11.38 -11.87 7.54
N LYS A 48 10.24 -11.30 7.92
CA LYS A 48 9.00 -11.31 7.15
C LYS A 48 8.74 -9.93 6.59
N SER A 49 9.00 -9.78 5.29
CA SER A 49 8.72 -8.54 4.55
C SER A 49 7.57 -8.75 3.57
N ALA A 50 6.73 -7.74 3.43
CA ALA A 50 5.65 -7.69 2.45
C ALA A 50 5.65 -6.35 1.71
N ILE A 51 5.12 -6.33 0.49
CA ILE A 51 4.87 -5.10 -0.26
C ILE A 51 3.37 -4.94 -0.38
N TYR A 52 2.83 -3.87 0.17
CA TYR A 52 1.42 -3.56 0.09
C TYR A 52 1.16 -2.69 -1.12
N LEU A 53 0.21 -3.13 -1.94
CA LEU A 53 -0.27 -2.44 -3.12
C LEU A 53 -1.56 -1.70 -2.78
N THR A 54 -1.60 -0.40 -3.00
CA THR A 54 -2.86 0.36 -2.97
C THR A 54 -3.11 0.94 -4.36
N LYS A 55 -4.16 0.45 -5.02
CA LYS A 55 -4.63 0.95 -6.31
C LYS A 55 -5.78 1.94 -6.09
N LEU A 56 -5.59 3.18 -6.50
CA LEU A 56 -6.63 4.21 -6.41
C LEU A 56 -7.71 3.90 -7.47
N GLY A 57 -8.84 3.34 -7.04
CA GLY A 57 -9.94 2.94 -7.92
C GLY A 57 -10.42 1.49 -7.72
N LEU A 58 -9.67 0.67 -6.97
CA LEU A 58 -10.05 -0.71 -6.65
C LEU A 58 -10.84 -0.78 -5.33
N ASP A 59 -12.00 -0.12 -5.28
CA ASP A 59 -12.99 -0.25 -4.21
C ASP A 59 -13.84 -1.54 -4.39
N GLN A 60 -13.22 -2.69 -4.66
CA GLN A 60 -13.94 -3.96 -4.75
C GLN A 60 -13.23 -5.07 -3.96
N VAL A 61 -13.82 -5.32 -2.80
CA VAL A 61 -13.68 -6.54 -2.01
C VAL A 61 -14.18 -7.71 -2.84
N LEU A 62 -13.29 -8.69 -3.08
CA LEU A 62 -13.64 -10.10 -3.19
C LEU A 62 -12.95 -10.83 -2.04
#